data_AF-A0A1L0BJJ0-F1
#
_entry.id   AF-A0A1L0BJJ0-F1
#
_cell.length_a   1.000
_cell.length_b   1.000
_cell.length_c   1.000
_cell.angle_alpha   90.00
_cell.angle_beta   90.00
_cell.angle_gamma   90.00
#
_symmetry.space_group_name_H-M   'P 1'
#
loop_
_entity.id
_entity.type
_entity.pdbx_description
1 polymer ?
#
loop_
_entity_poly.entity_id
_entity_poly.type
_entity_poly.pdbx_seq_one_letter_code
_entity_poly.pdbx_strand_id
1 'polypeptide(L)'
;MSPTPLQIKVKALQRLTTEKSYYAKEVAENTQTLEQMRANGADPYEVKKQSQVLDESKRMVPELDSKIKEHAQNLSEFLKVYNGDEDTTFAKSLIQ
;
A
#
# COMPACT_ATOMS: atom_id res chain seq x y z
N MET A 1 -14.40 -18.78 -16.68
CA MET A 1 -13.01 -19.26 -16.85
C MET A 1 -12.22 -18.87 -15.61
N SER A 2 -11.25 -19.69 -15.21
CA SER A 2 -10.33 -19.34 -14.12
C SER A 2 -9.36 -18.25 -14.55
N PRO A 3 -8.94 -17.35 -13.66
CA PRO A 3 -7.99 -16.28 -14.01
C PRO A 3 -6.62 -16.84 -14.41
N THR A 4 -5.95 -16.19 -15.35
CA THR A 4 -4.61 -16.56 -15.81
C THR A 4 -3.55 -16.25 -14.74
N PRO A 5 -2.37 -16.89 -14.77
CA PRO A 5 -1.27 -16.54 -13.88
C PRO A 5 -0.87 -15.06 -13.95
N LEU A 6 -0.90 -14.47 -15.15
CA LEU A 6 -0.62 -13.04 -15.35
C LEU A 6 -1.68 -12.18 -14.62
N GLN A 7 -2.97 -12.47 -14.84
CA GLN A 7 -4.07 -11.76 -14.17
C GLN A 7 -4.00 -11.85 -12.65
N ILE A 8 -3.61 -13.02 -12.10
CA ILE A 8 -3.47 -13.21 -10.66
C ILE A 8 -2.37 -12.30 -10.10
N LYS A 9 -1.18 -12.29 -10.72
CA LYS A 9 -0.04 -11.47 -10.27
C LYS A 9 -0.34 -9.97 -10.38
N VAL A 10 -0.90 -9.54 -11.51
CA VAL A 10 -1.32 -8.14 -11.74
C VAL A 10 -2.32 -7.69 -10.69
N LYS A 11 -3.39 -8.46 -10.46
CA LYS A 11 -4.42 -8.09 -9.50
C LYS A 11 -3.90 -8.11 -8.05
N ALA A 12 -2.96 -8.99 -7.72
CA ALA A 12 -2.32 -9.00 -6.41
C ALA A 12 -1.54 -7.70 -6.16
N LEU A 13 -0.70 -7.30 -7.12
CA LEU A 13 0.09 -6.06 -7.02
C LEU A 13 -0.78 -4.81 -7.00
N GLN A 14 -1.86 -4.77 -7.80
CA GLN A 14 -2.85 -3.69 -7.74
C GLN A 14 -3.48 -3.57 -6.35
N ARG A 15 -3.94 -4.69 -5.77
CA ARG A 15 -4.58 -4.67 -4.44
C ARG A 15 -3.64 -4.13 -3.37
N LEU A 16 -2.38 -4.57 -3.35
CA LEU A 16 -1.39 -4.08 -2.40
C LEU A 16 -1.11 -2.59 -2.57
N THR A 17 -1.03 -2.10 -3.81
CA THR A 17 -0.81 -0.68 -4.10
C THR A 17 -1.99 0.18 -3.64
N THR A 18 -3.21 -0.31 -3.86
CA THR A 18 -4.44 0.34 -3.36
C THR A 18 -4.53 0.28 -1.83
N GLU A 19 -4.15 -0.84 -1.21
CA GLU A 19 -4.10 -0.97 0.24
C GLU A 19 -3.12 0.04 0.86
N LYS A 20 -1.92 0.17 0.28
CA LYS A 20 -0.94 1.18 0.70
C LYS A 20 -1.51 2.60 0.59
N SER A 21 -2.27 2.92 -0.45
CA SER A 21 -2.85 4.27 -0.60
C SER A 21 -3.89 4.58 0.48
N TYR A 22 -4.67 3.58 0.93
CA TYR A 22 -5.58 3.75 2.06
C TYR A 22 -4.83 4.01 3.36
N TYR A 23 -3.79 3.22 3.67
CA TYR A 23 -2.99 3.46 4.88
C TYR A 23 -2.23 4.79 4.83
N ALA A 24 -1.72 5.21 3.68
CA ALA A 24 -1.09 6.51 3.52
C ALA A 24 -2.08 7.66 3.78
N LYS A 25 -3.32 7.51 3.30
CA LYS A 25 -4.40 8.47 3.58
C LYS A 25 -4.75 8.50 5.07
N GLU A 26 -4.88 7.34 5.70
CA GLU A 26 -5.15 7.24 7.14
C GLU A 26 -4.06 7.90 7.99
N VAL A 27 -2.78 7.69 7.63
CA VAL A 27 -1.64 8.36 8.28
C VAL A 27 -1.75 9.88 8.15
N ALA A 28 -2.14 10.40 6.97
CA ALA A 28 -2.31 11.83 6.77
C ALA A 28 -3.46 12.40 7.62
N GLU A 29 -4.63 11.73 7.62
CA GLU A 29 -5.80 12.13 8.41
C GLU A 29 -5.53 12.09 9.92
N ASN A 30 -4.87 11.02 10.41
CA ASN A 30 -4.49 10.88 11.81
C ASN A 30 -3.43 11.89 12.23
N THR A 31 -2.52 12.26 11.33
CA THR A 31 -1.53 13.33 11.56
C THR A 31 -2.22 14.67 11.71
N GLN A 32 -3.11 15.03 10.77
CA GLN A 32 -3.87 16.27 10.84
C GLN A 32 -4.72 16.35 12.12
N THR A 33 -5.39 15.26 12.49
CA THR A 33 -6.18 15.17 13.71
C THR A 33 -5.32 15.43 14.95
N LEU A 34 -4.14 14.79 15.05
CA LEU A 34 -3.21 14.96 16.16
C LEU A 34 -2.68 16.41 16.26
N GLU A 35 -2.38 17.04 15.13
CA GLU A 35 -1.95 18.44 15.06
C GLU A 35 -3.06 19.39 15.54
N GLN A 36 -4.30 19.17 15.10
CA GLN A 36 -5.46 19.95 15.56
C GLN A 36 -5.71 19.78 17.06
N MET A 37 -5.61 18.56 17.59
CA MET A 37 -5.74 18.31 19.04
C MET A 37 -4.70 19.10 19.84
N ARG A 38 -3.44 19.10 19.38
CA ARG A 38 -2.37 19.89 20.02
C ARG A 38 -2.63 21.39 19.94
N ALA A 39 -3.07 21.89 18.78
CA ALA A 39 -3.39 23.30 18.58
C ALA A 39 -4.56 23.78 19.45
N ASN A 40 -5.56 22.93 19.66
CA ASN A 40 -6.74 23.22 20.48
C ASN A 40 -6.51 23.05 21.99
N GLY A 41 -5.29 22.68 22.41
CA GLY A 41 -4.98 22.44 23.83
C GLY A 41 -5.73 21.25 24.41
N ALA A 42 -5.97 20.20 23.60
CA ALA A 42 -6.60 18.97 24.06
C ALA A 42 -5.80 18.33 25.21
N ASP A 43 -6.49 17.52 26.01
CA ASP A 43 -5.90 16.83 27.15
C ASP A 43 -4.66 15.98 26.75
N PRO A 44 -3.56 16.02 27.52
CA PRO A 44 -2.33 15.29 27.18
C PRO A 44 -2.50 13.78 27.05
N TYR A 45 -3.40 13.17 27.82
CA TYR A 45 -3.68 11.73 27.72
C TYR A 45 -4.38 11.41 26.39
N GLU A 46 -5.34 12.24 25.97
CA GLU A 46 -6.02 12.10 24.67
C GLU A 46 -5.05 12.31 23.50
N VAL A 47 -4.17 13.31 23.58
CA VAL A 47 -3.11 13.54 22.57
C VAL A 47 -2.16 12.33 22.49
N LYS A 48 -1.78 11.76 23.63
CA LYS A 48 -0.93 10.56 23.68
C LYS A 48 -1.61 9.36 23.02
N LYS A 49 -2.90 9.15 23.31
CA LYS A 49 -3.68 8.07 22.72
C LYS A 49 -3.80 8.22 21.21
N GLN A 50 -4.09 9.43 20.72
CA GLN A 50 -4.14 9.68 19.27
C GLN A 50 -2.77 9.48 18.60
N SER A 51 -1.67 9.82 19.29
CA SER A 51 -0.32 9.54 18.79
C SER A 51 -0.06 8.04 18.64
N GLN A 52 -0.57 7.19 19.55
CA GLN A 52 -0.44 5.74 19.44
C GLN A 52 -1.21 5.20 18.23
N VAL A 53 -2.42 5.69 17.98
CA VAL A 53 -3.21 5.36 16.78
C VAL A 53 -2.43 5.72 15.52
N LEU A 54 -1.86 6.92 15.45
CA LEU A 54 -1.04 7.34 14.31
C LEU A 54 0.18 6.42 14.10
N ASP A 55 0.85 6.02 15.19
CA ASP A 55 2.01 5.14 15.11
C ASP A 55 1.64 3.74 14.62
N GLU A 56 0.46 3.22 14.97
CA GLU A 56 -0.08 1.96 14.46
C GLU A 56 -0.31 2.04 12.94
N SER A 57 -1.00 3.07 12.44
CA SER A 57 -1.21 3.26 11.00
C SER A 57 0.13 3.40 10.24
N LYS A 58 1.11 4.10 10.81
CA LYS A 58 2.45 4.27 10.21
C LYS A 58 3.22 2.97 10.07
N ARG A 59 3.05 2.01 10.98
CA ARG A 59 3.76 0.72 10.93
C ARG A 59 3.32 -0.14 9.75
N MET A 60 2.10 0.05 9.24
CA MET A 60 1.57 -0.74 8.12
C MET A 60 2.20 -0.34 6.77
N VAL A 61 2.57 0.93 6.59
CA VAL A 61 3.08 1.43 5.30
C VAL A 61 4.39 0.71 4.88
N PRO A 62 5.42 0.55 5.75
CA PRO A 62 6.64 -0.18 5.39
C PRO A 62 6.41 -1.67 5.11
N GLU A 63 5.44 -2.31 5.77
CA GLU A 63 5.11 -3.71 5.52
C GLU A 63 4.52 -3.87 4.11
N LEU A 64 3.60 -2.98 3.73
CA LEU A 64 3.01 -2.96 2.39
C LEU A 64 4.05 -2.62 1.33
N ASP A 65 4.98 -1.71 1.60
CA ASP A 65 6.09 -1.42 0.69
C ASP A 65 6.95 -2.66 0.42
N SER A 66 7.25 -3.43 1.46
CA SER A 66 8.02 -4.68 1.33
C SER A 66 7.27 -5.71 0.48
N LYS A 67 5.96 -5.89 0.73
CA LYS A 67 5.11 -6.80 -0.07
C LYS A 67 4.97 -6.33 -1.52
N ILE A 68 4.73 -5.05 -1.76
CA ILE A 68 4.64 -4.47 -3.11
C ILE A 68 5.92 -4.75 -3.88
N LYS A 69 7.08 -4.52 -3.26
CA LYS A 69 8.39 -4.78 -3.89
C LYS A 69 8.57 -6.25 -4.24
N GLU A 70 8.22 -7.16 -3.34
CA GLU A 70 8.29 -8.61 -3.59
C GLU A 70 7.39 -9.01 -4.77
N HIS A 71 6.13 -8.57 -4.76
CA HIS A 71 5.16 -8.88 -5.82
C HIS A 71 5.54 -8.24 -7.17
N ALA A 72 6.09 -7.02 -7.15
CA ALA A 72 6.63 -6.33 -8.31
C ALA A 72 7.82 -7.10 -8.90
N GLN A 73 8.76 -7.53 -8.06
CA GLN A 73 9.88 -8.36 -8.51
C GLN A 73 9.39 -9.68 -9.11
N ASN A 74 8.45 -10.36 -8.45
CA ASN A 74 7.90 -11.62 -8.94
C ASN A 74 7.16 -11.46 -10.28
N LEU A 75 6.40 -10.36 -10.47
CA LEU A 75 5.76 -10.04 -11.75
C LEU A 75 6.81 -9.73 -12.83
N SER A 76 7.86 -8.99 -12.49
CA SER A 76 8.96 -8.70 -13.41
C SER A 76 9.66 -9.97 -13.88
N GLU A 77 10.00 -10.88 -12.96
CA GLU A 77 10.60 -12.18 -13.28
C GLU A 77 9.68 -13.05 -14.14
N PHE A 78 8.38 -13.08 -13.83
CA PHE A 78 7.39 -13.80 -14.64
C PHE A 78 7.32 -13.26 -16.07
N LEU A 79 7.31 -11.93 -16.25
CA LEU A 79 7.23 -11.30 -17.57
C LEU A 79 8.46 -11.55 -18.44
N LYS A 80 9.64 -11.81 -17.86
CA LYS A 80 10.86 -12.13 -18.63
C LYS A 80 10.76 -13.45 -19.41
N VAL A 81 9.96 -14.39 -18.91
CA VAL A 81 9.79 -15.74 -19.49
C VAL A 81 8.38 -15.96 -20.04
N TYR A 82 7.54 -14.93 -20.01
CA TYR A 82 6.16 -15.01 -20.45
C TYR A 82 6.06 -14.95 -21.98
N ASN A 83 5.53 -16.02 -22.57
CA ASN A 83 5.39 -16.18 -24.03
C ASN A 83 3.91 -16.29 -24.46
N GLY A 84 2.97 -15.86 -23.61
CA GLY A 84 1.55 -15.85 -23.93
C GLY A 84 1.17 -14.66 -24.83
N ASP A 85 -0.07 -14.65 -25.27
CA ASP A 85 -0.65 -13.66 -26.18
C ASP A 85 -1.42 -12.53 -25.46
N GLU A 86 -1.46 -12.54 -24.11
CA GLU A 86 -2.09 -11.48 -23.32
C GLU A 86 -1.32 -10.14 -23.45
N ASP A 87 -2.05 -9.02 -23.46
CA ASP A 87 -1.43 -7.69 -23.39
C ASP A 87 -0.72 -7.47 -22.04
N THR A 88 0.58 -7.18 -22.11
CA THR A 88 1.45 -6.98 -20.94
C THR A 88 1.70 -5.50 -20.61
N THR A 89 1.11 -4.57 -21.36
CA THR A 89 1.35 -3.13 -21.19
C THR A 89 1.03 -2.67 -19.76
N PHE A 90 -0.14 -3.04 -19.25
CA PHE A 90 -0.55 -2.70 -17.90
C PHE A 90 0.33 -3.38 -16.84
N ALA A 91 0.68 -4.66 -17.03
CA ALA A 91 1.56 -5.38 -16.11
C ALA A 91 2.94 -4.69 -15.97
N LYS A 92 3.49 -4.18 -17.09
CA LYS A 92 4.74 -3.42 -17.12
C LYS A 92 4.64 -2.07 -16.42
N SER A 93 3.50 -1.38 -16.49
CA SER A 93 3.30 -0.12 -15.76
C SER A 93 3.25 -0.28 -14.24
N LEU A 94 2.99 -1.48 -13.71
CA LEU A 94 2.93 -1.74 -12.26
C LEU A 94 4.31 -2.00 -11.62
N ILE A 95 5.36 -2.19 -12.44
CA ILE A 95 6.73 -2.52 -12.00
C ILE A 95 7.75 -1.42 -12.27
N GLN A 96 7.32 -0.29 -12.86
CA GLN A 96 8.11 0.93 -13.03
C GLN A 96 8.14 1.77 -11.76
#